data_AF-A0A8J6T4T4-F1
#
_entry.id   AF-A0A8J6T4T4-F1
#
_cell.length_a   1.000
_cell.length_b   1.000
_cell.length_c   1.000
_cell.angle_alpha   90.00
_cell.angle_beta   90.00
_cell.angle_gamma   90.00
#
_symmetry.space_group_name_H-M   'P 1'
#
loop_
_entity.id
_entity.type
_entity.pdbx_description
1 polymer ?
#
loop_
_entity_poly.entity_id
_entity_poly.type
_entity_poly.pdbx_seq_one_letter_code
_entity_poly.pdbx_strand_id
1 'polypeptide(L)'
;RIDEKPDIPGSSYCVTGIYMYDRSVFDVIASTLPSKRGELEITDVNNHYAREGKLAYAELNGWWSDAGTFESLLKASCKLMNVAEPSLEPHDEGSN
;
A
#
# COMPACT_ATOMS: atom_id res chain seq x y z
N ARG A 1 -8.10 -7.00 12.78
CA ARG A 1 -7.65 -7.98 11.76
C ARG A 1 -7.41 -7.21 10.48
N ILE A 2 -6.34 -7.52 9.75
CA ILE A 2 -5.98 -6.88 8.47
C ILE A 2 -6.08 -7.96 7.40
N ASP A 3 -6.69 -7.66 6.26
CA ASP A 3 -6.84 -8.60 5.15
C ASP A 3 -6.09 -8.06 3.91
N GLU A 4 -5.27 -8.90 3.27
CA GLU A 4 -4.49 -8.55 2.08
C GLU A 4 -5.38 -8.64 0.84
N LYS A 5 -5.59 -7.50 0.16
CA LYS A 5 -6.35 -7.38 -1.09
C LYS A 5 -7.69 -8.17 -1.07
N PRO A 6 -8.59 -7.90 -0.10
CA PRO A 6 -9.88 -8.59 -0.03
C PRO A 6 -10.81 -8.13 -1.16
N ASP A 7 -11.58 -9.06 -1.74
CA ASP A 7 -12.63 -8.75 -2.73
C ASP A 7 -13.72 -7.84 -2.14
N ILE A 8 -14.01 -8.01 -0.84
CA ILE A 8 -14.97 -7.21 -0.07
C ILE A 8 -14.20 -6.57 1.09
N PRO A 9 -13.85 -5.28 1.00
CA PRO A 9 -13.15 -4.57 2.07
C PRO A 9 -13.98 -4.52 3.36
N GLY A 10 -13.35 -4.85 4.50
CA GLY A 10 -14.00 -4.75 5.81
C GLY A 10 -14.17 -3.32 6.33
N SER A 11 -13.50 -2.34 5.71
CA SER A 11 -13.61 -0.91 6.04
C SER A 11 -13.14 -0.05 4.86
N SER A 12 -13.28 1.28 4.98
CA SER A 12 -12.75 2.27 4.03
C SER A 12 -11.28 2.64 4.27
N TYR A 13 -10.60 1.99 5.22
CA TYR A 13 -9.20 2.25 5.54
C TYR A 13 -8.29 1.25 4.82
N CYS A 14 -7.13 1.72 4.37
CA CYS A 14 -6.04 0.88 3.89
C CYS A 14 -4.81 1.01 4.79
N VAL A 15 -4.00 -0.05 4.84
CA VAL A 15 -2.70 0.00 5.49
C VAL A 15 -1.69 0.61 4.51
N THR A 16 -1.07 1.73 4.89
CA THR A 16 -0.03 2.37 4.08
C THR A 16 1.30 1.63 4.18
N GLY A 17 2.23 1.89 3.25
CA GLY A 17 3.58 1.32 3.25
C GLY A 17 4.55 1.83 4.32
N ILE A 18 4.07 2.18 5.52
CA ILE A 18 4.88 2.71 6.63
C ILE A 18 4.66 1.82 7.85
N TYR A 19 5.73 1.19 8.32
CA TYR A 19 5.68 0.23 9.41
C TYR A 19 6.81 0.48 10.41
N MET A 20 6.52 0.33 11.69
CA MET A 20 7.49 0.41 12.78
C MET A 20 7.36 -0.84 13.62
N TYR A 21 8.47 -1.56 13.80
CA TYR A 21 8.50 -2.77 14.61
C TYR A 21 9.67 -2.74 15.58
N ASP A 22 9.52 -3.47 16.69
CA ASP A 22 10.65 -3.84 17.52
C ASP A 22 11.48 -4.95 16.85
N ARG A 23 12.56 -5.38 17.53
CA ARG A 23 13.48 -6.39 17.02
C ARG A 23 12.84 -7.76 16.78
N SER A 24 11.75 -8.11 17.47
CA SER A 24 11.10 -9.42 17.35
C SER A 24 10.52 -9.67 15.96
N VAL A 25 10.37 -8.63 15.13
CA VAL A 25 9.89 -8.75 13.75
C VAL A 25 10.71 -9.72 12.90
N PHE A 26 12.02 -9.85 13.16
CA PHE A 26 12.87 -10.77 12.41
C PHE A 26 12.50 -12.23 12.65
N ASP A 27 12.12 -12.59 13.88
CA ASP A 27 11.66 -13.93 14.24
C ASP A 27 10.28 -14.21 13.63
N VAL A 28 9.41 -13.19 13.58
CA VAL A 28 8.10 -13.27 12.94
C VAL A 28 8.23 -13.48 11.42
N ILE A 29 9.12 -12.71 10.76
CA ILE A 29 9.38 -12.87 9.32
C ILE A 29 9.92 -14.27 9.03
N ALA A 30 10.85 -14.77 9.84
CA ALA A 30 11.43 -16.10 9.67
C ALA A 30 10.41 -17.25 9.80
N SER A 31 9.31 -17.02 10.52
CA SER A 31 8.22 -17.98 10.70
C SER A 31 7.03 -17.78 9.75
N THR A 32 7.05 -16.71 8.93
CA THR A 32 5.98 -16.41 7.98
C THR A 32 6.04 -17.37 6.78
N LEU A 33 4.89 -17.88 6.36
CA LEU A 33 4.77 -18.78 5.21
C LEU A 33 4.39 -17.99 3.95
N PRO A 34 4.83 -18.44 2.76
CA PRO A 34 4.41 -17.83 1.51
C PRO A 34 2.89 -17.90 1.31
N SER A 35 2.31 -16.83 0.78
CA SER A 35 0.90 -16.77 0.40
C SER A 35 0.60 -17.62 -0.84
N LYS A 36 -0.67 -17.65 -1.27
CA LYS A 36 -1.08 -18.37 -2.49
C LYS A 36 -0.33 -17.93 -3.75
N ARG A 37 0.23 -16.71 -3.76
CA ARG A 37 1.03 -16.16 -4.86
C ARG A 37 2.55 -16.32 -4.65
N GLY A 38 2.98 -17.00 -3.59
CA GLY A 38 4.38 -17.28 -3.31
C GLY A 38 5.16 -16.12 -2.67
N GLU A 39 4.46 -15.11 -2.16
CA GLU A 39 5.06 -13.95 -1.49
C GLU A 39 4.98 -14.08 0.03
N LEU A 40 5.98 -13.56 0.75
CA LEU A 40 5.87 -13.34 2.20
C LEU A 40 5.14 -12.02 2.43
N GLU A 41 3.94 -12.09 2.98
CA GLU A 41 3.05 -10.92 3.08
C GLU A 41 3.32 -10.12 4.36
N ILE A 42 3.51 -8.81 4.23
CA ILE A 42 3.59 -7.92 5.39
C ILE A 42 2.31 -7.94 6.24
N THR A 43 1.16 -8.24 5.60
CA THR A 43 -0.12 -8.42 6.27
C THR A 43 -0.12 -9.57 7.26
N ASP A 44 0.64 -10.65 7.01
CA ASP A 44 0.76 -11.77 7.94
C ASP A 44 1.60 -11.40 9.17
N VAL A 45 2.68 -10.64 8.96
CA VAL A 45 3.49 -10.05 10.05
C VAL A 45 2.62 -9.13 10.90
N ASN A 46 1.87 -8.21 10.28
CA ASN A 46 0.98 -7.31 11.02
C ASN A 46 -0.08 -8.06 11.83
N ASN A 47 -0.69 -9.10 11.24
CA ASN A 47 -1.66 -9.92 11.95
C ASN A 47 -1.04 -10.73 13.10
N HIS A 48 0.24 -11.09 13.03
CA HIS A 48 0.96 -11.67 14.16
C HIS A 48 0.97 -10.70 15.36
N TYR A 49 1.44 -9.46 15.15
CA TYR A 49 1.43 -8.44 16.21
C TYR A 49 0.02 -8.10 16.71
N ALA A 50 -0.98 -8.10 15.83
CA ALA A 50 -2.38 -7.89 16.22
C ALA A 50 -2.91 -9.03 17.12
N ARG A 51 -2.57 -10.29 16.82
CA ARG A 51 -2.93 -11.44 17.66
C ARG A 51 -2.27 -11.39 19.03
N GLU A 52 -1.05 -10.86 19.12
CA GLU A 52 -0.35 -10.65 20.40
C GLU A 52 -0.83 -9.39 21.16
N GLY A 53 -1.74 -8.60 20.60
CA GLY A 53 -2.20 -7.35 21.20
C GLY A 53 -1.15 -6.22 21.21
N LYS A 54 -0.09 -6.36 20.40
CA LYS A 54 1.03 -5.40 20.31
C LYS A 54 0.90 -4.39 19.17
N LEU A 55 -0.08 -4.60 18.28
CA LEU A 55 -0.30 -3.70 17.14
C LEU A 55 -1.03 -2.42 17.59
N ALA A 56 -0.41 -1.29 17.30
CA ALA A 56 -1.03 0.03 17.33
C ALA A 56 -1.07 0.61 15.91
N TYR A 57 -1.98 1.55 15.68
CA TYR A 57 -2.07 2.26 14.40
C TYR A 57 -2.29 3.76 14.65
N ALA A 58 -1.96 4.56 13.64
CA ALA A 58 -2.30 5.97 13.57
C ALA A 58 -2.88 6.27 12.20
N GLU A 59 -3.89 7.13 12.16
CA GLU A 59 -4.49 7.57 10.90
C GLU A 59 -3.61 8.67 10.27
N LEU A 60 -3.29 8.49 8.99
CA LEU A 60 -2.58 9.50 8.21
C LEU A 60 -3.58 10.54 7.72
N ASN A 61 -3.56 11.72 8.35
CA ASN A 61 -4.33 12.87 7.90
C ASN A 61 -3.59 13.55 6.74
N GLY A 62 -4.22 13.63 5.57
CA GLY A 62 -3.64 14.23 4.38
C GLY A 62 -3.82 13.34 3.16
N TRP A 63 -2.88 13.41 2.23
CA TRP A 63 -2.88 12.58 1.04
C TRP A 63 -1.80 11.51 1.13
N TRP A 64 -2.15 10.32 0.65
CA TRP A 64 -1.23 9.23 0.38
C TRP A 64 -1.50 8.76 -1.05
N SER A 65 -0.43 8.51 -1.80
CA SER A 65 -0.49 7.95 -3.15
C SER A 65 0.58 6.89 -3.25
N ASP A 66 0.26 5.79 -3.91
CA ASP A 66 1.28 4.95 -4.50
C ASP A 66 1.78 5.61 -5.80
N ALA A 67 2.91 5.11 -6.29
CA ALA A 67 3.51 5.51 -7.56
C ALA A 67 3.83 4.27 -8.40
N GLY A 68 2.93 3.27 -8.36
CA GLY A 68 3.11 1.97 -9.00
C GLY A 68 2.81 1.95 -10.49
N THR A 69 2.17 3.00 -11.03
CA THR A 69 1.82 3.16 -12.45
C THR A 69 2.27 4.53 -12.96
N PHE A 70 2.36 4.71 -14.28
CA PHE A 70 2.72 6.01 -14.86
C PHE A 70 1.72 7.11 -14.49
N GLU A 71 0.43 6.78 -14.46
CA GLU A 71 -0.64 7.70 -14.10
C GLU A 71 -0.58 8.08 -12.62
N SER A 72 -0.39 7.10 -11.72
CA SER A 72 -0.28 7.37 -10.27
C SER A 72 0.98 8.17 -9.93
N LEU A 73 2.10 7.90 -10.63
CA LEU A 73 3.33 8.68 -10.50
C LEU A 73 3.17 10.13 -10.98
N LEU A 74 2.53 10.36 -12.13
CA LEU A 74 2.25 11.70 -12.64
C LEU A 74 1.36 12.47 -11.66
N LYS A 75 0.28 11.83 -11.20
CA LYS A 75 -0.64 12.40 -10.22
C LYS A 75 0.05 12.77 -8.91
N ALA A 76 0.89 11.90 -8.37
CA ALA A 76 1.68 12.18 -7.15
C ALA A 76 2.63 13.38 -7.36
N SER A 77 3.26 13.47 -8.53
CA SER A 77 4.16 14.58 -8.89
C SER A 77 3.41 15.91 -9.02
N CYS A 78 2.29 15.93 -9.73
CA CYS A 78 1.43 17.12 -9.85
C CYS A 78 0.91 17.57 -8.48
N LYS A 79 0.52 16.62 -7.62
CA LYS A 79 0.05 16.90 -6.26
C LYS A 79 1.14 17.56 -5.41
N LEU A 80 2.37 17.06 -5.47
CA LEU A 80 3.52 17.63 -4.75
C LEU A 80 3.85 19.05 -5.23
N MET A 81 3.83 19.26 -6.54
CA MET A 81 4.12 20.56 -7.17
C MET A 81 2.96 21.56 -7.07
N ASN A 82 1.80 21.12 -6.58
CA ASN A 82 0.56 21.89 -6.54
C ASN A 82 0.16 22.47 -7.91
N VAL A 83 0.24 21.64 -8.94
CA VAL A 83 -0.17 21.95 -10.31
C VAL A 83 -1.29 21.01 -10.77
N ALA A 84 -2.09 21.45 -11.74
CA ALA A 84 -3.10 20.60 -12.36
C ALA A 84 -2.44 19.46 -13.15
N GLU A 85 -3.10 18.30 -13.19
CA GLU A 85 -2.70 17.21 -14.09
C GLU A 85 -2.89 17.67 -15.54
N PRO A 86 -1.91 17.42 -16.43
CA PRO A 86 -2.05 17.79 -17.83
C PRO A 86 -3.21 17.01 -18.46
N SER A 87 -3.99 17.67 -19.31
CA SER A 87 -5.01 17.00 -20.13
C SER A 87 -4.29 16.07 -21.10
N LEU A 88 -4.42 14.76 -20.89
CA LEU A 88 -4.05 13.78 -21.90
C LEU A 88 -5.10 13.86 -23.01
N GLU A 89 -4.89 14.74 -23.99
CA GLU A 89 -5.57 14.54 -25.27
C GLU A 89 -5.01 13.24 -25.87
N PRO A 90 -5.86 12.35 -26.42
CA PRO A 90 -5.37 11.17 -27.09
C PRO A 90 -4.41 11.63 -28.19
N HIS A 91 -3.18 11.14 -28.16
CA HIS A 91 -2.31 11.22 -29.32
C HIS A 91 -3.06 10.53 -30.47
N ASP A 92 -3.52 11.33 -31.42
CA ASP A 92 -3.92 10.84 -32.74
C ASP A 92 -2.67 10.15 -33.30
N GLU A 93 -2.61 8.82 -33.16
CA GLU A 93 -1.69 8.00 -33.93
C GLU A 93 -2.13 8.14 -35.38
N GLY A 94 -1.68 9.24 -35.98
CA GLY A 94 -1.93 9.60 -37.36
C GLY A 94 -1.65 8.38 -38.22
N SER A 95 -2.73 7.91 -38.83
CA SER A 95 -2.74 7.05 -40.01
C SER A 95 -1.54 7.34 -40.90
N ASN A 96 -0.66 6.36 -41.05
CA ASN A 96 0.32 6.31 -42.12
C ASN A 96 0.02 5.09 -43.00
#